data_AF-A0AAW9AAK3-F1
#
_entry.id   AF-A0AAW9AAK3-F1
#
_cell.length_a   1.000
_cell.length_b   1.000
_cell.length_c   1.000
_cell.angle_alpha   90.00
_cell.angle_beta   90.00
_cell.angle_gamma   90.00
#
_symmetry.space_group_name_H-M   'P 1'
#
loop_
_entity.id
_entity.type
_entity.pdbx_description
1 polymer ?
#
loop_
_entity_poly.entity_id
_entity_poly.type
_entity_poly.pdbx_seq_one_letter_code
_entity_poly.pdbx_strand_id
1 'polypeptide(L)' 'MGRDNETPEKRRERLRQKELKHPSSSIRGSNLSDLVGGLGLKGTGIMILVLIVGFVMYSIFFR' A
#
# COMPACT_ATOMS: atom_id res chain seq x y z
N MET A 1 -19.53 -36.63 -10.67
CA MET A 1 -19.18 -35.37 -9.96
C MET A 1 -18.85 -35.75 -8.52
N GLY A 2 -17.59 -35.74 -8.12
CA GLY A 2 -17.17 -36.14 -6.77
C GLY A 2 -16.21 -35.11 -6.21
N ARG A 3 -16.65 -34.29 -5.27
CA ARG A 3 -15.78 -33.32 -4.56
C ARG A 3 -16.22 -33.08 -3.11
N ASP A 4 -16.92 -34.03 -2.50
CA ASP A 4 -17.55 -33.84 -1.19
C ASP A 4 -16.98 -34.76 -0.09
N ASN A 5 -15.84 -35.42 -0.34
CA ASN A 5 -15.12 -36.22 0.66
C ASN A 5 -13.96 -35.43 1.29
N GLU A 6 -14.11 -34.12 1.50
CA GLU A 6 -13.18 -33.35 2.34
C GLU A 6 -13.59 -33.56 3.80
N THR A 7 -12.69 -34.09 4.64
CA THR A 7 -12.95 -34.18 6.07
C THR A 7 -13.31 -32.78 6.62
N PRO A 8 -14.25 -32.68 7.57
CA PRO A 8 -14.70 -31.40 8.12
C PRO A 8 -13.54 -30.56 8.67
N GLU A 9 -12.49 -31.22 9.15
CA GLU A 9 -11.23 -30.61 9.57
C GLU A 9 -10.49 -29.94 8.41
N LYS A 10 -10.31 -30.61 7.27
CA LYS A 10 -9.71 -30.02 6.07
C LYS A 10 -10.51 -28.84 5.54
N ARG A 11 -11.85 -28.90 5.63
CA ARG A 11 -12.71 -27.78 5.22
C ARG A 11 -12.51 -26.56 6.13
N ARG A 12 -12.37 -26.76 7.44
CA ARG A 12 -12.03 -25.69 8.41
C ARG A 12 -10.63 -25.14 8.20
N GLU A 13 -9.65 -26.02 8.00
CA GLU A 13 -8.26 -25.65 7.73
C GLU A 13 -8.16 -24.78 6.47
N ARG A 14 -8.88 -25.16 5.40
CA ARG A 14 -8.96 -24.43 4.14
C ARG A 14 -9.60 -23.04 4.30
N LEU A 15 -10.61 -22.91 5.16
CA LEU A 15 -11.24 -21.61 5.45
C LEU A 15 -10.29 -20.71 6.25
N ARG A 16 -9.58 -21.25 7.25
CA ARG A 16 -8.52 -20.53 7.98
C ARG A 16 -7.42 -20.04 7.03
N GLN A 17 -6.94 -20.90 6.14
CA GLN A 17 -5.92 -20.50 5.16
C GLN A 17 -6.43 -19.45 4.17
N LYS A 18 -7.72 -19.49 3.81
CA LYS A 18 -8.34 -18.46 2.96
C LYS A 18 -8.44 -17.12 3.67
N GLU A 19 -8.76 -17.08 4.96
CA GLU A 19 -8.78 -15.84 5.75
C GLU A 19 -7.38 -15.25 5.96
N LEU A 20 -6.36 -16.09 6.19
CA LEU A 20 -4.96 -15.63 6.27
C LEU A 20 -4.43 -15.09 4.94
N LYS A 21 -4.81 -15.70 3.81
CA LYS A 21 -4.37 -15.26 2.47
C LYS A 21 -5.15 -14.06 1.94
N HIS A 22 -6.40 -13.89 2.36
CA HIS A 22 -7.22 -12.72 2.07
C HIS A 22 -7.59 -12.02 3.38
N PRO A 23 -6.61 -11.37 4.06
CA PRO A 23 -6.96 -10.47 5.13
C PRO A 23 -7.85 -9.38 4.50
N SER A 24 -9.14 -9.42 4.80
CA SER A 24 -10.13 -8.45 4.34
C SER A 24 -9.77 -7.00 4.75
N SER A 25 -8.72 -6.84 5.55
CA SER A 25 -8.14 -5.58 6.04
C SER A 25 -6.89 -5.09 5.30
N SER A 26 -6.34 -5.79 4.29
CA SER A 26 -4.99 -5.44 3.75
C SER A 26 -4.96 -4.34 2.68
N ILE A 27 -6.10 -3.81 2.23
CA ILE A 27 -6.14 -3.11 0.92
C ILE A 27 -5.97 -1.59 0.98
N ARG A 28 -5.99 -0.90 2.12
CA ARG A 28 -6.13 0.58 2.04
C ARG A 28 -5.25 1.47 2.93
N GLY A 29 -4.53 0.92 3.90
CA GLY A 29 -3.78 1.75 4.86
C GLY A 29 -2.36 2.13 4.43
N SER A 30 -1.65 1.26 3.72
CA SER A 30 -0.19 1.33 3.67
C SER A 30 0.40 1.95 2.41
N ASN A 31 -0.34 2.12 1.31
CA ASN A 31 0.30 2.44 0.02
C ASN A 31 0.97 3.81 -0.02
N LEU A 32 0.42 4.84 0.62
CA LEU A 32 1.05 6.17 0.60
C LEU A 32 2.27 6.26 1.53
N SER A 33 2.17 5.66 2.72
CA SER A 33 3.29 5.60 3.66
C SER A 33 4.39 4.63 3.20
N ASP A 34 4.05 3.55 2.49
CA ASP A 34 5.00 2.62 1.88
C ASP A 34 5.62 3.21 0.60
N LEU A 35 4.92 4.10 -0.13
CA LEU A 35 5.52 4.84 -1.25
C LEU A 35 6.48 5.93 -0.76
N VAL A 36 6.09 6.71 0.26
CA VAL A 36 6.96 7.72 0.90
C VAL A 36 8.11 7.07 1.67
N GLY A 37 7.87 5.93 2.31
CA GLY A 37 8.88 5.14 3.02
C GLY A 37 9.80 4.35 2.08
N GLY A 38 9.26 3.80 1.00
CA GLY A 38 9.95 2.96 0.00
C GLY A 38 10.81 3.76 -0.98
N LEU A 39 10.41 4.99 -1.32
CA LEU A 39 11.31 5.96 -1.97
C LEU A 39 12.33 6.57 -0.98
N GLY A 40 12.11 6.36 0.31
CA GLY A 40 12.90 6.90 1.40
C GLY A 40 12.64 8.38 1.62
N LEU A 41 12.63 8.78 2.90
CA LEU A 41 12.49 10.17 3.36
C LEU A 41 13.44 11.15 2.62
N LYS A 42 14.58 10.65 2.14
CA LYS A 42 15.55 11.41 1.33
C LYS A 42 14.99 11.84 -0.02
N GLY A 43 14.31 10.95 -0.74
CA GLY A 43 13.73 11.25 -2.06
C GLY A 43 12.51 12.17 -1.96
N THR A 44 11.61 11.88 -1.01
CA THR A 44 10.43 12.72 -0.78
C THR A 44 10.81 14.12 -0.30
N GLY A 45 11.82 14.25 0.56
CA GLY A 45 12.31 15.55 1.03
C GLY A 45 12.89 16.42 -0.09
N ILE A 46 13.66 15.83 -1.00
CA ILE A 46 14.21 16.53 -2.17
C ILE A 46 13.09 16.98 -3.12
N MET A 47 12.10 16.13 -3.37
CA MET A 47 10.97 16.47 -4.23
C MET A 47 10.19 17.67 -3.70
N ILE A 48 9.93 17.70 -2.39
CA ILE A 48 9.27 18.82 -1.70
C ILE A 48 10.11 20.10 -1.80
N LEU A 49 11.43 19.99 -1.59
CA LEU A 49 12.33 21.13 -1.69
C LEU A 49 12.31 21.78 -3.09
N VAL A 50 12.35 20.96 -4.15
CA VAL A 50 12.29 21.44 -5.53
C VAL A 50 10.96 22.14 -5.83
N LEU A 51 9.84 21.58 -5.36
CA LEU A 51 8.52 22.19 -5.52
C LEU A 51 8.44 23.56 -4.85
N ILE A 52 8.97 23.69 -3.64
CA ILE A 52 8.98 24.97 -2.90
C ILE A 52 9.84 26.00 -3.65
N VAL A 53 11.05 25.63 -4.08
CA VAL A 53 11.95 26.54 -4.79
C VAL A 53 11.35 26.99 -6.13
N GLY A 54 10.77 26.06 -6.90
CA GLY A 54 10.10 26.38 -8.16
C GLY A 54 8.89 27.30 -7.96
N PHE A 55 8.10 27.06 -6.90
CA PHE A 55 6.96 27.89 -6.55
C PHE A 55 7.39 29.31 -6.14
N VAL A 56 8.45 29.45 -5.36
CA VAL A 56 9.00 30.76 -4.98
C VAL A 56 9.50 31.52 -6.20
N MET A 57 10.25 30.86 -7.09
CA MET A 57 10.69 31.47 -8.35
C MET A 57 9.50 31.93 -9.20
N TYR A 58 8.49 31.07 -9.39
CA TYR A 58 7.28 31.44 -10.12
C TYR A 58 6.56 32.62 -9.45
N SER A 59 6.41 32.61 -8.13
CA SER A 59 5.79 33.71 -7.40
C SER A 59 6.58 35.02 -7.44
N ILE A 60 7.88 35.00 -7.77
CA ILE A 60 8.68 36.22 -7.91
C ILE A 60 8.64 36.72 -9.36
N PHE A 61 8.70 35.83 -10.34
CA PHE A 61 8.73 36.18 -11.77
C PHE A 61 7.35 36.43 -12.37
N PHE A 62 6.30 35.79 -11.83
CA PHE A 62 4.92 35.85 -12.34
C PHE A 62 4.01 36.72 -11.45
N ARG A 63 4.60 37.45 -10.52
CA ARG A 63 3.98 38.50 -9.72
C ARG A 63 4.06 39.84 -10.45
#